data_AF-A0A4Q3XY47-F1
#
_entry.id   AF-A0A4Q3XY47-F1
#
_cell.length_a   1.000
_cell.length_b   1.000
_cell.length_c   1.000
_cell.angle_alpha   90.00
_cell.angle_beta   90.00
_cell.angle_gamma   90.00
#
_symmetry.space_group_name_H-M   'P 1'
#
loop_
_entity.id
_entity.type
_entity.pdbx_description
1 polymer ?
#
loop_
_entity_poly.entity_id
_entity_poly.type
_entity_poly.pdbx_seq_one_letter_code
_entity_poly.pdbx_strand_id
1 'polypeptide(L)'
;MGFYVVLTAILFQRGSSESKDPDANGDPVDEDPANKSRDKSAPWPVRSGGLWRAVYSYSLGIALAALFVISFVLHWLGSTAAANDEALLHGQPTQSPLAYLFDAQLWFESLQNWQSEFLSTAVLIVLSIFLRFRGSPESKPVAAPHAKTGSS
;
A
#
# COMPACT_ATOMS: atom_id res chain seq x y z
N MET A 1 0.09 0.55 -3.92
CA MET A 1 0.59 0.25 -2.55
C MET A 1 1.69 -0.82 -2.49
N GLY A 2 1.57 -2.01 -3.10
CA GLY A 2 2.63 -3.03 -3.03
C GLY A 2 4.01 -2.59 -3.59
N PHE A 3 4.01 -1.90 -4.73
CA PHE A 3 5.24 -1.31 -5.29
C PHE A 3 5.81 -0.19 -4.41
N TYR A 4 4.97 0.59 -3.73
CA TYR A 4 5.42 1.60 -2.76
C TYR A 4 6.18 0.96 -1.60
N VAL A 5 5.67 -0.15 -1.05
CA VAL A 5 6.33 -0.90 0.03
C VAL A 5 7.66 -1.51 -0.44
N VAL A 6 7.69 -2.11 -1.63
CA VAL A 6 8.93 -2.69 -2.18
C VAL A 6 9.96 -1.60 -2.52
N LEU A 7 9.53 -0.49 -3.12
CA LEU A 7 10.40 0.62 -3.49
C LEU A 7 10.93 1.36 -2.25
N THR A 8 10.09 1.59 -1.23
CA THR A 8 10.53 2.20 0.05
C THR A 8 11.42 1.25 0.85
N ALA A 9 11.20 -0.07 0.81
CA ALA A 9 12.11 -1.06 1.39
C ALA A 9 13.48 -1.11 0.69
N ILE A 10 13.53 -0.88 -0.62
CA ILE A 10 14.80 -0.82 -1.39
C ILE A 10 15.48 0.56 -1.25
N LEU A 11 14.70 1.65 -1.23
CA LEU A 11 15.16 3.02 -0.98
C LEU A 11 15.38 3.32 0.52
N PHE A 12 15.15 2.34 1.39
CA PHE A 12 15.42 2.38 2.83
C PHE A 12 16.89 2.69 3.14
N GLN A 13 17.79 2.55 2.17
CA GLN A 13 19.20 2.96 2.25
C GLN A 13 19.50 4.39 1.77
N ARG A 14 18.52 5.17 1.27
CA ARG A 14 18.75 6.51 0.68
C ARG A 14 17.80 7.62 1.17
N GLY A 15 17.30 7.50 2.40
CA GLY A 15 16.97 8.69 3.20
C GLY A 15 15.68 9.43 2.89
N SER A 16 14.60 8.69 2.65
CA SER A 16 13.22 9.20 2.69
C SER A 16 12.86 9.78 4.07
N SER A 17 11.90 10.71 4.15
CA SER A 17 11.34 11.20 5.43
C SER A 17 10.64 10.07 6.20
N GLU A 18 10.06 9.12 5.46
CA GLU A 18 9.32 7.96 5.96
C GLU A 18 10.22 6.77 6.35
N SER A 19 11.55 6.88 6.17
CA SER A 19 12.46 5.79 6.55
C SER A 19 12.72 5.80 8.05
N LYS A 20 12.45 4.67 8.70
CA LYS A 20 12.82 4.39 10.10
C LYS A 20 14.32 4.56 10.32
N ASP A 21 14.72 5.13 11.46
CA ASP A 21 16.12 5.12 11.91
C ASP A 21 16.45 3.71 12.46
N PRO A 22 17.34 2.94 11.80
CA PRO A 22 17.67 1.58 12.23
C PRO A 22 18.43 1.53 13.57
N ASP A 23 19.02 2.64 14.01
CA ASP A 23 19.81 2.74 15.24
C ASP A 23 18.99 3.26 16.43
N ALA A 24 17.75 3.70 16.19
CA ALA A 24 16.83 4.15 17.23
C ALA A 24 16.19 2.95 17.96
N ASN A 25 16.66 2.66 19.17
CA ASN A 25 16.06 1.65 20.04
C ASN A 25 14.79 2.18 20.72
N GLY A 26 13.63 1.55 20.48
CA GLY A 26 12.43 1.70 21.32
C GLY A 26 11.28 2.53 20.75
N ASP A 27 10.93 2.36 19.47
CA ASP A 27 9.75 2.99 18.88
C ASP A 27 8.45 2.36 19.45
N PRO A 28 7.47 3.14 19.95
CA PRO A 28 6.21 2.61 20.48
C PRO A 28 5.42 1.74 19.50
N VAL A 29 5.67 1.88 18.19
CA VAL A 29 5.04 1.09 17.12
C VAL A 29 5.58 -0.34 17.06
N ASP A 30 6.83 -0.56 17.48
CA ASP A 30 7.47 -1.89 17.48
C ASP A 30 7.24 -2.67 18.78
N GLU A 31 6.58 -2.08 19.78
CA GLU A 31 6.26 -2.77 21.02
C GLU A 31 5.34 -3.96 20.77
N ASP A 32 5.75 -5.17 21.20
CA ASP A 32 4.91 -6.36 21.10
C ASP A 32 3.57 -6.12 21.82
N PRO A 33 2.41 -6.19 21.12
CA PRO A 33 1.10 -6.04 21.73
C PRO A 33 0.83 -7.03 22.87
N ALA A 34 1.58 -8.14 22.95
CA ALA A 34 1.54 -9.08 24.07
C ALA A 34 1.92 -8.44 25.41
N ASN A 35 2.81 -7.45 25.42
CA ASN A 35 3.27 -6.78 26.64
C ASN A 35 2.17 -5.92 27.28
N LYS A 36 1.19 -5.45 26.50
CA LYS A 36 0.01 -4.69 26.97
C LYS A 36 -1.22 -5.55 27.24
N SER A 37 -1.10 -6.88 27.17
CA SER A 37 -2.24 -7.80 27.34
C SER A 37 -2.87 -7.79 28.74
N ARG A 38 -2.11 -7.38 29.77
CA ARG A 38 -2.57 -7.24 31.16
C ARG A 38 -3.15 -5.86 31.49
N ASP A 39 -3.01 -4.89 30.58
CA ASP A 39 -3.55 -3.55 30.77
C ASP A 39 -5.08 -3.59 30.58
N LYS A 40 -5.81 -3.02 31.55
CA LYS A 40 -7.27 -2.92 31.50
C LYS A 40 -7.76 -1.94 30.44
N SER A 41 -6.92 -0.98 30.04
CA SER A 41 -7.20 -0.01 28.98
C SER A 41 -7.02 -0.58 27.57
N ALA A 42 -6.34 -1.73 27.43
CA ALA A 42 -6.10 -2.35 26.13
C ALA A 42 -7.40 -2.91 25.51
N PRO A 43 -7.57 -2.84 24.18
CA PRO A 43 -8.70 -3.44 23.47
C PRO A 43 -8.86 -4.94 23.76
N TRP A 44 -10.10 -5.42 23.77
CA TRP A 44 -10.43 -6.81 24.08
C TRP A 44 -9.67 -7.86 23.23
N PRO A 45 -9.35 -7.66 21.92
CA PRO A 45 -8.62 -8.65 21.13
C PRO A 45 -7.17 -8.79 21.58
N VAL A 46 -6.56 -7.68 22.03
CA VAL A 46 -5.18 -7.67 22.58
C VAL A 46 -5.14 -8.44 23.90
N ARG A 47 -6.16 -8.28 24.75
CA ARG A 47 -6.31 -8.97 26.03
C ARG A 47 -6.65 -10.45 25.91
N SER A 48 -7.44 -10.81 24.91
CA SER A 48 -7.86 -12.21 24.67
C SER A 48 -6.72 -13.09 24.15
N GLY A 49 -5.72 -12.48 23.50
CA GLY A 49 -4.52 -13.19 23.02
C GLY A 49 -4.79 -14.14 21.85
N GLY A 50 -3.76 -14.86 21.43
CA GLY A 50 -3.84 -15.86 20.37
C GLY A 50 -4.27 -15.29 19.02
N LEU A 51 -5.19 -16.01 18.34
CA LEU A 51 -5.66 -15.68 16.99
C LEU A 51 -6.34 -14.31 16.90
N TRP A 52 -7.09 -13.92 17.93
CA TRP A 52 -7.79 -12.62 17.94
C TRP A 52 -6.83 -11.44 17.99
N ARG A 53 -5.73 -11.56 18.74
CA ARG A 53 -4.66 -10.56 18.73
C ARG A 53 -4.01 -10.47 17.36
N ALA A 54 -3.68 -11.62 16.75
CA ALA A 54 -3.07 -11.64 15.42
C ALA A 54 -3.98 -10.99 14.36
N VAL A 55 -5.24 -11.38 14.28
CA VAL A 55 -6.20 -10.79 13.33
C VAL A 55 -6.38 -9.30 13.58
N TYR A 56 -6.45 -8.87 14.85
CA TYR A 56 -6.57 -7.45 15.20
C TYR A 56 -5.31 -6.66 14.81
N SER A 57 -4.13 -7.18 15.09
CA SER A 57 -2.84 -6.57 14.74
C SER A 57 -2.65 -6.36 13.24
N TYR A 58 -3.25 -7.21 12.40
CA TYR A 58 -3.19 -7.09 10.93
C TYR A 58 -4.51 -6.65 10.30
N SER A 59 -5.48 -6.20 11.10
CA SER A 59 -6.85 -5.94 10.66
C SER A 59 -6.96 -4.90 9.55
N LEU A 60 -6.16 -3.82 9.63
CA LEU A 60 -6.10 -2.80 8.57
C LEU A 60 -5.60 -3.40 7.25
N GLY A 61 -4.51 -4.18 7.28
CA GLY A 61 -3.97 -4.85 6.10
C GLY A 61 -4.95 -5.85 5.51
N ILE A 62 -5.62 -6.63 6.34
CA ILE A 62 -6.67 -7.59 5.93
C ILE A 62 -7.84 -6.84 5.27
N ALA A 63 -8.33 -5.75 5.88
CA ALA A 63 -9.43 -4.97 5.34
C ALA A 63 -9.07 -4.35 3.98
N LEU A 64 -7.88 -3.77 3.85
CA LEU A 64 -7.39 -3.22 2.58
C LEU A 64 -7.21 -4.30 1.52
N ALA A 65 -6.69 -5.48 1.88
CA ALA A 65 -6.57 -6.61 0.97
C ALA A 65 -7.94 -7.12 0.51
N ALA A 66 -8.91 -7.21 1.42
CA ALA A 66 -10.27 -7.63 1.10
C ALA A 66 -10.95 -6.62 0.14
N LEU A 67 -10.85 -5.33 0.44
CA LEU A 67 -11.36 -4.26 -0.44
C LEU A 67 -10.68 -4.29 -1.82
N PHE A 68 -9.36 -4.52 -1.85
CA PHE A 68 -8.63 -4.69 -3.11
C PHE A 68 -9.14 -5.88 -3.92
N VAL A 69 -9.28 -7.06 -3.30
CA VAL A 69 -9.78 -8.27 -3.99
C VAL A 69 -11.20 -8.05 -4.51
N ILE A 70 -12.09 -7.48 -3.70
CA ILE A 70 -13.47 -7.17 -4.12
C ILE A 70 -13.46 -6.21 -5.30
N SER A 71 -12.71 -5.10 -5.20
CA SER A 71 -12.61 -4.11 -6.27
C SER A 71 -12.01 -4.68 -7.54
N PHE A 72 -10.97 -5.51 -7.44
CA PHE A 72 -10.32 -6.16 -8.57
C PHE A 72 -11.26 -7.14 -9.27
N VAL A 73 -12.01 -7.96 -8.51
CA VAL A 73 -13.00 -8.87 -9.08
C VAL A 73 -14.11 -8.12 -9.80
N LEU A 74 -14.62 -7.03 -9.20
CA LEU A 74 -15.62 -6.18 -9.85
C LEU A 74 -15.09 -5.56 -11.15
N HIS A 75 -13.85 -5.06 -11.14
CA HIS A 75 -13.20 -4.52 -12.33
C HIS A 75 -13.02 -5.60 -13.42
N TRP A 76 -12.50 -6.78 -13.05
CA TRP A 76 -12.30 -7.90 -13.97
C TRP A 76 -13.60 -8.35 -14.64
N LEU A 77 -14.66 -8.56 -13.86
CA LEU A 77 -15.96 -8.95 -14.40
C LEU A 77 -16.58 -7.85 -15.26
N GLY A 78 -16.45 -6.59 -14.83
CA GLY A 78 -16.90 -5.42 -15.59
C GLY A 78 -16.19 -5.27 -16.94
N SER A 79 -14.86 -5.36 -16.97
CA SER A 79 -14.08 -5.27 -18.21
C SER A 79 -14.34 -6.47 -19.12
N THR A 80 -14.52 -7.68 -18.58
CA THR A 80 -14.91 -8.85 -19.38
C THR A 80 -16.26 -8.61 -20.06
N ALA A 81 -17.25 -8.10 -19.32
CA ALA A 81 -18.58 -7.81 -19.87
C ALA A 81 -18.51 -6.74 -20.97
N ALA A 82 -17.80 -5.63 -20.72
CA ALA A 82 -17.61 -4.57 -21.70
C ALA A 82 -16.89 -5.05 -22.97
N ALA A 83 -15.84 -5.87 -22.82
CA ALA A 83 -15.12 -6.45 -23.95
C ALA A 83 -15.99 -7.41 -24.78
N ASN A 84 -16.87 -8.17 -24.12
CA ASN A 84 -17.81 -9.06 -24.79
C ASN A 84 -18.93 -8.31 -25.51
N ASP A 85 -19.44 -7.23 -24.94
CA ASP A 85 -20.43 -6.37 -25.60
C ASP A 85 -19.85 -5.78 -26.89
N GLU A 86 -18.61 -5.29 -26.84
CA GLU A 86 -17.88 -4.80 -28.01
C GLU A 86 -17.64 -5.91 -29.05
N ALA A 87 -17.22 -7.10 -28.61
CA ALA A 87 -17.01 -8.24 -29.51
C ALA A 87 -18.30 -8.62 -30.26
N LEU A 88 -19.45 -8.64 -29.57
CA LEU A 88 -20.74 -8.93 -30.18
C LEU A 88 -21.14 -7.88 -31.22
N LEU A 89 -20.87 -6.59 -30.96
CA LEU A 89 -21.11 -5.52 -31.92
C LEU A 89 -20.30 -5.67 -33.22
N HIS A 90 -19.09 -6.24 -33.14
CA HIS A 90 -18.21 -6.49 -34.29
C HIS A 90 -18.32 -7.91 -34.86
N GLY A 91 -19.27 -8.72 -34.40
CA GLY A 91 -19.46 -10.11 -34.85
C GLY A 91 -18.31 -11.04 -34.48
N GLN A 92 -17.54 -10.71 -33.44
CA GLN A 92 -16.43 -11.49 -32.91
C GLN A 92 -16.91 -12.47 -31.83
N PRO A 93 -16.18 -13.58 -31.59
CA PRO A 93 -16.50 -14.50 -30.51
C PRO A 93 -16.29 -13.84 -29.14
N THR A 94 -17.17 -14.14 -28.18
CA THR A 94 -17.03 -13.70 -26.79
C THR A 94 -16.00 -14.54 -26.05
N GLN A 95 -15.39 -13.94 -25.03
CA GLN A 95 -14.45 -14.60 -24.14
C GLN A 95 -15.11 -14.92 -22.79
N SER A 96 -14.68 -16.02 -22.17
CA SER A 96 -15.05 -16.30 -20.78
C SER A 96 -14.29 -15.38 -19.82
N PRO A 97 -14.84 -15.06 -18.63
CA PRO A 97 -14.11 -14.28 -17.62
C PRO A 97 -12.72 -14.85 -17.31
N LEU A 98 -12.62 -16.18 -17.17
CA LEU A 98 -11.35 -16.84 -16.88
C LEU A 98 -10.32 -16.65 -17.99
N ALA A 99 -10.74 -16.67 -19.26
CA ALA A 99 -9.85 -16.39 -20.38
C ALA A 99 -9.39 -14.92 -20.36
N TYR A 100 -10.32 -13.99 -20.10
CA TYR A 100 -10.03 -12.55 -20.04
C TYR A 100 -9.08 -12.18 -18.89
N LEU A 101 -9.02 -12.97 -17.81
CA LEU A 101 -8.05 -12.77 -16.71
C LEU A 101 -6.59 -12.84 -17.17
N PHE A 102 -6.32 -13.63 -18.21
CA PHE A 102 -4.99 -13.78 -18.80
C PHE A 102 -4.81 -12.94 -20.08
N ASP A 103 -5.81 -12.17 -20.46
CA ASP A 103 -5.74 -11.26 -21.61
C ASP A 103 -4.92 -10.01 -21.24
N ALA A 104 -4.07 -9.56 -22.17
CA ALA A 104 -3.23 -8.39 -21.96
C ALA A 104 -4.04 -7.10 -21.74
N GLN A 105 -5.26 -7.04 -22.27
CA GLN A 105 -6.12 -5.87 -22.19
C GLN A 105 -6.56 -5.57 -20.75
N LEU A 106 -6.96 -6.59 -19.98
CA LEU A 106 -7.31 -6.42 -18.56
C LEU A 106 -6.15 -5.80 -17.77
N TRP A 107 -4.95 -6.31 -17.99
CA TRP A 107 -3.74 -5.82 -17.32
C TRP A 107 -3.37 -4.42 -17.81
N PHE A 108 -3.57 -4.11 -19.09
CA PHE A 108 -3.33 -2.78 -19.62
C PHE A 108 -4.27 -1.74 -18.99
N GLU A 109 -5.57 -2.03 -18.90
CA GLU A 109 -6.57 -1.18 -18.23
C GLU A 109 -6.23 -0.99 -16.74
N SER A 110 -5.89 -2.08 -16.05
CA SER A 110 -5.49 -2.06 -14.63
C SER A 110 -4.23 -1.22 -14.41
N LEU A 111 -3.20 -1.40 -15.25
CA LEU A 111 -1.92 -0.72 -15.12
C LEU A 111 -2.01 0.76 -15.51
N GLN A 112 -2.88 1.14 -16.44
CA GLN A 112 -3.15 2.54 -16.72
C GLN A 112 -3.75 3.25 -15.52
N ASN A 113 -4.73 2.63 -14.86
CA ASN A 113 -5.33 3.20 -13.66
C ASN A 113 -4.30 3.38 -12.54
N TRP A 114 -3.29 2.52 -12.46
CA TRP A 114 -2.22 2.64 -11.47
C TRP A 114 -1.05 3.54 -11.92
N GLN A 115 -0.95 3.87 -13.20
CA GLN A 115 0.17 4.63 -13.76
C GLN A 115 0.35 5.99 -13.07
N SER A 116 -0.75 6.73 -12.92
CA SER A 116 -0.73 8.08 -12.34
C SER A 116 -0.36 8.06 -10.86
N GLU A 117 -0.85 7.06 -10.11
CA GLU A 117 -0.57 6.84 -8.69
C GLU A 117 0.89 6.43 -8.44
N PHE A 118 1.45 5.55 -9.28
CA PHE A 118 2.86 5.17 -9.16
C PHE A 118 3.78 6.33 -9.50
N LEU A 119 3.44 7.10 -10.55
CA LEU A 119 4.24 8.26 -10.93
C LEU A 119 4.19 9.35 -9.87
N SER A 120 3.00 9.70 -9.35
CA SER A 120 2.84 10.72 -8.30
C SER A 120 3.59 10.31 -7.03
N THR A 121 3.45 9.05 -6.61
CA THR A 121 4.14 8.51 -5.43
C THR A 121 5.66 8.47 -5.61
N ALA A 122 6.16 8.00 -6.76
CA ALA A 122 7.59 7.95 -7.04
C ALA A 122 8.19 9.36 -7.11
N VAL A 123 7.49 10.31 -7.74
CA VAL A 123 7.87 11.72 -7.78
C VAL A 123 7.89 12.29 -6.37
N LEU A 124 6.89 12.01 -5.54
CA LEU A 124 6.85 12.48 -4.15
C LEU A 124 8.02 11.93 -3.33
N ILE A 125 8.34 10.63 -3.44
CA ILE A 125 9.51 10.03 -2.78
C ILE A 125 10.79 10.72 -3.24
N VAL A 126 11.04 10.82 -4.55
CA VAL A 126 12.27 11.43 -5.08
C VAL A 126 12.38 12.89 -4.67
N LEU A 127 11.31 13.67 -4.83
CA LEU A 127 11.29 15.08 -4.46
C LEU A 127 11.41 15.28 -2.96
N SER A 128 10.86 14.41 -2.11
CA SER A 128 10.99 14.51 -0.65
C SER A 128 12.44 14.38 -0.15
N ILE A 129 13.30 13.70 -0.92
CA ILE A 129 14.73 13.59 -0.61
C ILE A 129 15.40 14.98 -0.71
N PHE A 130 15.11 15.72 -1.79
CA PHE A 130 15.82 16.95 -2.16
C PHE A 130 15.09 18.23 -1.74
N LEU A 131 13.76 18.27 -1.83
CA LEU A 131 12.92 19.43 -1.55
C LEU A 131 12.43 19.43 -0.10
N ARG A 132 12.13 20.63 0.42
CA ARG A 132 11.62 20.84 1.78
C ARG A 132 10.35 21.68 1.72
N PHE A 133 9.30 21.22 2.38
CA PHE A 133 8.05 21.96 2.54
C PHE A 133 7.74 22.16 4.03
N ARG A 134 7.60 23.42 4.46
CA ARG A 134 7.30 23.77 5.85
C ARG A 134 5.91 23.25 6.23
N GLY A 135 5.85 22.30 7.17
CA GLY A 135 4.59 21.76 7.70
C GLY A 135 4.04 20.53 6.97
N SER A 136 4.79 19.94 6.02
CA SER A 136 4.42 18.65 5.43
C SER A 136 5.01 17.49 6.26
N PRO A 137 4.20 16.48 6.62
CA PRO A 137 4.70 15.26 7.28
C PRO A 137 5.58 14.43 6.34
N GLU A 138 5.36 14.53 5.02
CA GLU A 138 6.10 13.79 3.98
C GLU A 138 7.46 14.41 3.64
N SER A 139 7.82 15.55 4.25
CA SER A 139 9.06 16.30 4.00
C SER A 139 9.94 16.27 5.24
N LYS A 140 11.27 16.15 5.04
CA LYS A 140 12.20 16.44 6.14
C LYS A 140 12.03 17.88 6.65
N PRO A 141 12.34 18.15 7.93
CA PRO A 141 12.32 19.51 8.48
C PRO A 141 13.23 20.44 7.67
N VAL A 142 12.79 21.69 7.48
CA VAL A 142 13.53 22.69 6.68
C VAL A 142 14.92 22.96 7.25
N ALA A 143 15.10 22.87 8.58
CA ALA A 143 16.36 23.10 9.27
C ALA A 143 17.25 21.84 9.39
N ALA A 144 16.80 20.67 8.92
CA ALA A 144 17.57 19.44 9.04
C ALA A 144 18.75 19.41 8.04
N PRO A 145 19.97 19.01 8.47
CA PRO A 145 21.09 18.80 7.55
C PRO A 145 20.75 17.77 6.48
N HIS A 146 21.23 17.94 5.24
CA HIS A 146 20.98 16.99 4.14
C HIS A 146 21.46 15.56 4.42
N ALA A 147 22.48 15.41 5.27
CA ALA A 147 23.00 14.13 5.71
C ALA A 147 22.10 13.40 6.73
N LYS A 148 21.11 14.09 7.35
CA LYS A 148 20.13 13.42 8.22
C LYS A 148 19.05 12.74 7.39
N THR A 149 18.80 11.48 7.69
CA THR A 149 17.83 10.58 7.05
C THR A 149 16.96 9.97 8.14
N GLY A 150 15.64 10.03 7.99
CA GLY A 150 14.71 9.72 9.07
C GLY A 150 14.77 10.77 10.19
N SER A 151 13.61 11.22 10.67
CA SER A 151 13.52 12.00 11.90
C SER A 151 12.25 11.61 12.63
N SER A 152 12.42 10.95 13.77
CA SER A 152 11.72 11.41 14.97
C SER A 152 12.70 12.29 15.76
#